data_AF-A0A7C6GHP9-F1
#
_entry.id   AF-A0A7C6GHP9-F1
#
_cell.length_a   1.000
_cell.length_b   1.000
_cell.length_c   1.000
_cell.angle_alpha   90.00
_cell.angle_beta   90.00
_cell.angle_gamma   90.00
#
_symmetry.space_group_name_H-M   'P 1'
#
loop_
_entity.id
_entity.type
_entity.pdbx_description
1 polymer ?
#
loop_
_entity_poly.entity_id
_entity_poly.type
_entity_poly.pdbx_seq_one_letter_code
_entity_poly.pdbx_strand_id
1 'polypeptide(L)'
;PYAILAYPVATAAFPLLSEQGESGCNDRFRNTCGYATMRVSVAALVGVALLIVMAPVSQSFFELLTPVPGMASALIVMAPALFGFSLLFYGQRVLYALSAPGAAWHVAATGWISVAIAQVVLVVLTTKDGADGPGTIRAIAGGHTIGMTIAAIAAIVAIHRLTGPGGLGNLKEVGLRSLPVLALATALATTATFWLSGLGTTTFTKLLAIVGAALVGIGILAGVIMTLGRKTVVKTLMSSLSDATAKFEEESHDQ
;
A
#
# COMPACT_ATOMS: atom_id res chain seq x y z
N PRO A 1 3.52 -6.41 -4.61
CA PRO A 1 4.07 -5.80 -3.37
C PRO A 1 2.99 -5.55 -2.31
N TYR A 2 1.94 -4.77 -2.62
CA TYR A 2 0.85 -4.50 -1.67
C TYR A 2 0.04 -5.74 -1.27
N ALA A 3 -0.32 -6.58 -2.25
CA ALA A 3 -1.01 -7.85 -1.99
C ALA A 3 -0.21 -8.80 -1.08
N ILE A 4 1.12 -8.80 -1.17
CA ILE A 4 1.95 -9.70 -0.34
C ILE A 4 1.86 -9.34 1.14
N LEU A 5 1.71 -8.06 1.48
CA LEU A 5 1.73 -7.60 2.87
C LEU A 5 0.33 -7.47 3.47
N ALA A 6 -0.65 -7.02 2.69
CA ALA A 6 -1.95 -6.68 3.26
C ALA A 6 -3.01 -7.76 3.12
N TYR A 7 -2.88 -8.65 2.13
CA TYR A 7 -3.79 -9.79 1.99
C TYR A 7 -3.69 -10.73 3.20
N PRO A 8 -2.48 -11.11 3.70
CA PRO A 8 -2.38 -11.95 4.90
C PRO A 8 -2.98 -11.28 6.14
N VAL A 9 -2.74 -9.97 6.33
CA VAL A 9 -3.32 -9.21 7.45
C VAL A 9 -4.84 -9.17 7.34
N ALA A 10 -5.39 -8.91 6.16
CA ALA A 10 -6.83 -8.85 5.93
C ALA A 10 -7.49 -10.23 6.07
N THR A 11 -6.84 -11.29 5.60
CA THR A 11 -7.34 -12.67 5.71
C THR A 11 -7.29 -13.15 7.15
N ALA A 12 -6.26 -12.79 7.94
CA ALA A 12 -6.19 -13.15 9.36
C ALA A 12 -7.17 -12.36 10.24
N ALA A 13 -7.44 -11.09 9.90
CA ALA A 13 -8.36 -10.25 10.66
C ALA A 13 -9.83 -10.56 10.38
N PHE A 14 -10.16 -11.04 9.18
CA PHE A 14 -11.54 -11.21 8.75
C PHE A 14 -12.35 -12.21 9.59
N PRO A 15 -11.87 -13.42 9.93
CA PRO A 15 -12.61 -14.36 10.77
C PRO A 15 -12.97 -13.78 12.14
N LEU A 16 -12.00 -13.11 12.78
CA LEU A 16 -12.20 -12.46 14.08
C LEU A 16 -13.21 -11.31 14.00
N LEU A 17 -13.18 -10.52 12.92
CA LEU A 17 -14.13 -9.44 12.71
C LEU A 17 -15.53 -9.99 12.41
N SER A 18 -15.66 -11.07 11.65
CA SER A 18 -16.94 -11.71 11.35
C SER A 18 -17.57 -12.31 12.62
N GLU A 19 -16.81 -13.04 13.43
CA GLU A 19 -17.26 -13.58 14.72
C GLU A 19 -17.72 -12.46 15.66
N GLN A 20 -16.92 -11.40 15.81
CA GLN A 20 -17.27 -10.26 16.66
C GLN A 20 -18.46 -9.47 16.10
N GLY A 21 -18.59 -9.42 14.79
CA GLY A 21 -19.60 -8.69 14.04
C GLY A 21 -21.01 -9.30 14.11
N GLU A 22 -21.15 -10.59 14.45
CA GLU A 22 -22.46 -11.24 14.64
C GLU A 22 -23.29 -10.55 15.74
N SER A 23 -22.62 -10.08 16.79
CA SER A 23 -23.23 -9.31 17.88
C SER A 23 -23.36 -7.80 17.58
N GLY A 24 -23.02 -7.37 16.35
CA GLY A 24 -22.95 -5.98 15.95
C GLY A 24 -21.68 -5.25 16.38
N CYS A 25 -21.68 -3.92 16.24
CA CYS A 25 -20.50 -3.10 16.55
C CYS A 25 -20.34 -2.80 18.05
N ASN A 26 -19.72 -3.74 18.76
CA ASN A 26 -19.32 -3.61 20.16
C ASN A 26 -17.88 -3.04 20.31
N ASP A 27 -17.46 -2.76 21.55
CA ASP A 27 -16.13 -2.20 21.81
C ASP A 27 -14.98 -3.15 21.42
N ARG A 28 -15.20 -4.47 21.54
CA ARG A 28 -14.23 -5.49 21.12
C ARG A 28 -13.99 -5.42 19.60
N PHE A 29 -15.07 -5.33 18.82
CA PHE A 29 -15.02 -5.16 17.37
C PHE A 29 -14.29 -3.86 16.99
N ARG A 30 -14.64 -2.73 17.63
CA ARG A 30 -13.99 -1.43 17.36
C ARG A 30 -12.49 -1.50 17.60
N ASN A 31 -12.07 -2.12 18.71
CA ASN A 31 -10.67 -2.25 19.05
C ASN A 31 -9.92 -3.14 18.03
N THR A 32 -10.48 -4.31 17.68
CA THR A 32 -9.91 -5.20 16.66
C THR A 32 -9.83 -4.52 15.29
N CYS A 33 -10.88 -3.81 14.88
CA CYS A 33 -10.94 -3.07 13.63
C CYS A 33 -9.92 -1.92 13.60
N GLY A 34 -9.77 -1.18 14.70
CA GLY A 34 -8.77 -0.12 14.83
C GLY A 34 -7.34 -0.64 14.70
N TYR A 35 -7.00 -1.74 15.37
CA TYR A 35 -5.68 -2.36 15.24
C TYR A 35 -5.41 -2.90 13.85
N ALA A 36 -6.38 -3.58 13.24
CA ALA A 36 -6.24 -4.11 11.89
C ALA A 36 -6.10 -2.98 10.85
N THR A 37 -6.88 -1.90 10.98
CA THR A 37 -6.76 -0.70 10.14
C THR A 37 -5.36 -0.09 10.23
N MET A 38 -4.82 0.04 11.45
CA MET A 38 -3.45 0.52 11.67
C MET A 38 -2.42 -0.40 11.00
N ARG A 39 -2.53 -1.72 11.19
CA ARG A 39 -1.60 -2.71 10.61
C ARG A 39 -1.63 -2.69 9.08
N VAL A 40 -2.82 -2.67 8.48
CA VAL A 40 -3.00 -2.58 7.01
C VAL A 40 -2.43 -1.27 6.49
N SER A 41 -2.65 -0.16 7.18
CA SER A 41 -2.13 1.16 6.78
C SER A 41 -0.61 1.21 6.78
N VAL A 42 0.04 0.70 7.84
CA VAL A 42 1.50 0.59 7.92
C VAL A 42 2.05 -0.30 6.80
N ALA A 43 1.46 -1.49 6.62
CA ALA A 43 1.85 -2.42 5.56
C ALA A 43 1.72 -1.80 4.17
N ALA A 44 0.64 -1.04 3.94
CA ALA A 44 0.41 -0.35 2.68
C ALA A 44 1.44 0.77 2.45
N LEU A 45 1.74 1.60 3.45
CA LEU A 45 2.76 2.65 3.33
C LEU A 45 4.17 2.08 3.06
N VAL A 46 4.51 0.94 3.68
CA VAL A 46 5.75 0.21 3.36
C VAL A 46 5.72 -0.29 1.90
N GLY A 47 4.57 -0.80 1.43
CA GLY A 47 4.38 -1.20 0.05
C GLY A 47 4.53 -0.04 -0.95
N VAL A 48 4.02 1.14 -0.61
CA VAL A 48 4.18 2.39 -1.39
C VAL A 48 5.66 2.76 -1.48
N ALA A 49 6.35 2.82 -0.34
CA ALA A 49 7.78 3.13 -0.27
C ALA A 49 8.60 2.15 -1.13
N LEU A 50 8.36 0.85 -0.96
CA LEU A 50 9.04 -0.19 -1.73
C LEU A 50 8.81 -0.04 -3.23
N LEU A 51 7.58 0.27 -3.66
CA LEU A 51 7.27 0.47 -5.07
C LEU A 51 8.04 1.67 -5.66
N ILE A 52 8.12 2.79 -4.92
CA ILE A 52 8.85 3.99 -5.35
C ILE A 52 10.35 3.67 -5.47
N VAL A 53 10.93 2.99 -4.48
CA VAL A 53 12.35 2.60 -4.47
C VAL A 53 12.67 1.65 -5.63
N MET A 54 11.78 0.70 -5.93
CA MET A 54 11.99 -0.29 -7.00
C MET A 54 11.62 0.24 -8.40
N ALA A 55 11.02 1.42 -8.53
CA ALA A 55 10.59 1.95 -9.81
C ALA A 55 11.77 2.15 -10.80
N PRO A 56 12.92 2.75 -10.43
CA PRO A 56 14.08 2.84 -11.31
C PRO A 56 14.66 1.47 -11.66
N VAL A 57 14.78 0.55 -10.69
CA VAL A 57 15.26 -0.83 -10.92
C VAL A 57 14.43 -1.53 -11.98
N SER A 58 13.11 -1.43 -11.85
CA SER A 58 12.17 -2.08 -12.75
C SER A 58 12.32 -1.54 -14.16
N GLN A 59 12.39 -0.21 -14.31
CA GLN A 59 12.63 0.40 -15.62
C GLN A 59 13.95 -0.06 -16.22
N SER A 60 15.06 0.01 -15.48
CA SER A 60 16.37 -0.44 -15.96
C SER A 60 16.40 -1.92 -16.34
N PHE A 61 15.65 -2.77 -15.63
CA PHE A 61 15.49 -4.19 -15.96
C PHE A 61 14.75 -4.40 -17.27
N PHE A 62 13.59 -3.75 -17.45
CA PHE A 62 12.81 -3.90 -18.67
C PHE A 62 13.49 -3.26 -19.89
N GLU A 63 14.26 -2.19 -19.69
CA GLU A 63 15.09 -1.57 -20.74
C GLU A 63 16.18 -2.49 -21.29
N LEU A 64 16.53 -3.59 -20.61
CA LEU A 64 17.39 -4.64 -21.17
C LEU A 64 16.73 -5.42 -22.30
N LEU A 65 15.40 -5.50 -22.31
CA LEU A 65 14.62 -6.23 -23.32
C LEU A 65 14.05 -5.27 -24.36
N THR A 66 13.42 -4.21 -23.91
CA THR A 66 12.68 -3.26 -24.77
C THR A 66 12.68 -1.86 -24.16
N PRO A 67 12.83 -0.79 -24.95
CA PRO A 67 12.69 0.58 -24.45
C PRO A 67 11.31 0.81 -23.82
N VAL A 68 11.28 1.24 -22.54
CA VAL A 68 10.06 1.50 -21.77
C VAL A 68 10.07 2.92 -21.16
N PRO A 69 10.10 3.97 -22.00
CA PRO A 69 10.24 5.34 -21.53
C PRO A 69 9.10 5.73 -20.59
N GLY A 70 9.43 6.29 -19.43
CA GLY A 70 8.46 6.81 -18.46
C GLY A 70 7.89 5.78 -17.48
N MET A 71 8.28 4.50 -17.55
CA MET A 71 7.81 3.46 -16.64
C MET A 71 8.04 3.83 -15.16
N ALA A 72 9.27 4.21 -14.78
CA ALA A 72 9.58 4.56 -13.39
C ALA A 72 8.73 5.74 -12.92
N SER A 73 8.58 6.77 -13.76
CA SER A 73 7.75 7.94 -13.44
C SER A 73 6.28 7.56 -13.21
N ALA A 74 5.73 6.67 -14.04
CA ALA A 74 4.37 6.19 -13.89
C ALA A 74 4.20 5.34 -12.63
N LEU A 75 5.15 4.47 -12.31
CA LEU A 75 5.14 3.67 -11.08
C LEU A 75 5.18 4.56 -9.83
N ILE A 76 5.98 5.62 -9.83
CA ILE A 76 6.06 6.58 -8.71
C ILE A 76 4.74 7.33 -8.56
N VAL A 77 4.14 7.81 -9.65
CA VAL A 77 2.82 8.48 -9.64
C VAL A 77 1.71 7.54 -9.18
N MET A 78 1.80 6.25 -9.55
CA MET A 78 0.86 5.20 -9.18
C MET A 78 1.02 4.75 -7.73
N ALA A 79 2.21 4.90 -7.14
CA ALA A 79 2.53 4.28 -5.86
C ALA A 79 1.55 4.62 -4.72
N PRO A 80 1.11 5.88 -4.53
CA PRO A 80 0.14 6.21 -3.48
C PRO A 80 -1.21 5.50 -3.63
N ALA A 81 -1.58 5.08 -4.84
CA ALA A 81 -2.81 4.31 -5.08
C ALA A 81 -2.83 2.99 -4.32
N LEU A 82 -1.66 2.39 -4.01
CA LEU A 82 -1.56 1.17 -3.22
C LEU A 82 -2.14 1.36 -1.81
N PHE A 83 -1.97 2.54 -1.21
CA PHE A 83 -2.57 2.87 0.08
C PHE A 83 -4.09 3.04 -0.01
N GLY A 84 -4.57 3.64 -1.10
CA GLY A 84 -6.00 3.78 -1.33
C GLY A 84 -6.70 2.44 -1.53
N PHE A 85 -6.12 1.61 -2.42
CA PHE A 85 -6.61 0.28 -2.73
C PHE A 85 -6.60 -0.64 -1.52
N SER A 86 -5.65 -0.43 -0.60
CA SER A 86 -5.54 -1.26 0.57
C SER A 86 -6.65 -1.07 1.57
N LEU A 87 -6.98 0.18 1.80
CA LEU A 87 -8.05 0.57 2.67
C LEU A 87 -9.41 0.25 2.07
N LEU A 88 -9.55 0.34 0.74
CA LEU A 88 -10.72 -0.19 0.03
C LEU A 88 -10.91 -1.68 0.31
N PHE A 89 -9.87 -2.49 0.07
CA PHE A 89 -9.93 -3.94 0.21
C PHE A 89 -10.21 -4.41 1.65
N TYR A 90 -9.56 -3.79 2.63
CA TYR A 90 -9.82 -4.06 4.04
C TYR A 90 -11.19 -3.52 4.47
N GLY A 91 -11.55 -2.31 4.06
CA GLY A 91 -12.82 -1.68 4.40
C GLY A 91 -14.02 -2.49 3.94
N GLN A 92 -13.99 -3.06 2.74
CA GLN A 92 -15.05 -3.96 2.28
C GLN A 92 -15.25 -5.16 3.22
N ARG A 93 -14.18 -5.75 3.76
CA ARG A 93 -14.27 -6.87 4.72
C ARG A 93 -14.91 -6.46 6.03
N VAL A 94 -14.56 -5.28 6.55
CA VAL A 94 -15.18 -4.71 7.76
C VAL A 94 -16.68 -4.50 7.53
N LEU A 95 -17.06 -3.95 6.37
CA LEU A 95 -18.45 -3.71 6.03
C LEU A 95 -19.23 -5.02 5.86
N TYR A 96 -18.63 -6.06 5.29
CA TYR A 96 -19.23 -7.39 5.22
C TYR A 96 -19.40 -8.03 6.60
N ALA A 97 -18.41 -7.90 7.48
CA ALA A 97 -18.51 -8.41 8.86
C ALA A 97 -19.63 -7.74 9.67
N LEU A 98 -19.98 -6.48 9.35
CA LEU A 98 -21.09 -5.76 9.97
C LEU A 98 -22.44 -5.95 9.23
N SER A 99 -22.55 -6.97 8.37
CA SER A 99 -23.76 -7.23 7.58
C SER A 99 -24.23 -6.03 6.73
N ALA A 100 -23.28 -5.20 6.25
CA ALA A 100 -23.54 -4.03 5.42
C ALA A 100 -22.99 -4.18 3.99
N PRO A 101 -23.36 -5.23 3.23
CA PRO A 101 -22.82 -5.48 1.89
C PRO A 101 -23.15 -4.38 0.89
N GLY A 102 -24.30 -3.72 1.06
CA GLY A 102 -24.68 -2.55 0.25
C GLY A 102 -23.65 -1.43 0.36
N ALA A 103 -23.20 -1.09 1.57
CA ALA A 103 -22.17 -0.07 1.75
C ALA A 103 -20.85 -0.47 1.09
N ALA A 104 -20.45 -1.73 1.21
CA ALA A 104 -19.23 -2.26 0.58
C ALA A 104 -19.27 -2.14 -0.95
N TRP A 105 -20.42 -2.40 -1.55
CA TRP A 105 -20.63 -2.23 -2.99
C TRP A 105 -20.52 -0.77 -3.41
N HIS A 106 -21.17 0.17 -2.70
CA HIS A 106 -21.11 1.60 -3.03
C HIS A 106 -19.67 2.14 -2.94
N VAL A 107 -18.91 1.73 -1.92
CA VAL A 107 -17.51 2.12 -1.76
C VAL A 107 -16.64 1.62 -2.92
N ALA A 108 -16.84 0.37 -3.36
CA ALA A 108 -16.11 -0.18 -4.51
C ALA A 108 -16.51 0.50 -5.82
N ALA A 109 -17.82 0.68 -6.06
CA ALA A 109 -18.33 1.32 -7.27
C ALA A 109 -17.82 2.76 -7.39
N THR A 110 -17.92 3.55 -6.32
CA THR A 110 -17.41 4.93 -6.30
C THR A 110 -15.91 4.99 -6.59
N GLY A 111 -15.12 4.07 -6.02
CA GLY A 111 -13.69 3.96 -6.32
C GLY A 111 -13.40 3.70 -7.79
N TRP A 112 -13.96 2.63 -8.35
CA TRP A 112 -13.70 2.23 -9.74
C TRP A 112 -14.24 3.22 -10.78
N ILE A 113 -15.43 3.78 -10.54
CA ILE A 113 -15.99 4.84 -11.40
C ILE A 113 -15.09 6.08 -11.36
N SER A 114 -14.61 6.47 -10.17
CA SER A 114 -13.68 7.60 -10.04
C SER A 114 -12.36 7.36 -10.78
N VAL A 115 -11.82 6.14 -10.73
CA VAL A 115 -10.62 5.77 -11.52
C VAL A 115 -10.90 5.97 -13.01
N ALA A 116 -11.98 5.40 -13.54
CA ALA A 116 -12.31 5.48 -14.96
C ALA A 116 -12.48 6.94 -15.41
N ILE A 117 -13.24 7.74 -14.65
CA ILE A 117 -13.45 9.17 -14.95
C ILE A 117 -12.12 9.93 -14.88
N ALA A 118 -11.34 9.76 -13.82
CA ALA A 118 -10.08 10.48 -13.64
C ALA A 118 -9.06 10.12 -14.72
N GLN A 119 -9.01 8.86 -15.17
CA GLN A 119 -8.16 8.44 -16.28
C GLN A 119 -8.58 9.11 -17.59
N VAL A 120 -9.86 9.07 -17.94
CA VAL A 120 -10.37 9.73 -19.15
C VAL A 120 -10.08 11.22 -19.12
N VAL A 121 -10.40 11.90 -18.00
CA VAL A 121 -10.17 13.34 -17.83
C VAL A 121 -8.69 13.68 -17.95
N LEU A 122 -7.80 12.98 -17.24
CA LEU A 122 -6.37 13.26 -17.29
C LEU A 122 -5.78 12.99 -18.66
N VAL A 123 -6.18 11.91 -19.34
CA VAL A 123 -5.71 11.62 -20.70
C VAL A 123 -6.16 12.75 -21.64
N VAL A 124 -7.44 13.11 -21.66
CA VAL A 124 -7.96 14.18 -22.52
C VAL A 124 -7.31 15.53 -22.24
N LEU A 125 -7.00 15.85 -20.98
CA LEU A 125 -6.38 17.13 -20.60
C LEU A 125 -4.89 17.20 -20.90
N THR A 126 -4.17 16.07 -20.78
CA THR A 126 -2.70 16.05 -20.87
C THR A 126 -2.17 15.60 -22.22
N THR A 127 -2.95 14.85 -23.00
CA THR A 127 -2.56 14.35 -24.32
C THR A 127 -3.39 14.99 -25.41
N LYS A 128 -3.10 16.27 -25.72
CA LYS A 128 -3.83 17.04 -26.73
C LYS A 128 -3.24 16.95 -28.15
N ASP A 129 -1.96 16.63 -28.33
CA ASP A 129 -1.26 16.90 -29.60
C ASP A 129 -0.45 15.73 -30.20
N GLY A 130 -0.65 14.48 -29.77
CA GLY A 130 0.00 13.33 -30.43
C GLY A 130 0.21 12.10 -29.56
N ALA A 131 0.86 11.08 -30.14
CA ALA A 131 1.19 9.79 -29.53
C ALA A 131 2.27 9.90 -28.42
N ASP A 132 2.02 10.69 -27.36
CA ASP A 132 2.87 10.75 -26.17
C ASP A 132 2.57 9.55 -25.25
N GLY A 133 3.16 8.39 -25.58
CA GLY A 133 3.05 7.17 -24.79
C GLY A 133 3.39 7.38 -23.31
N PRO A 134 4.55 7.97 -22.96
CA PRO A 134 4.90 8.27 -21.56
C PRO A 134 3.90 9.19 -20.85
N GLY A 135 3.39 10.22 -21.53
CA GLY A 135 2.36 11.12 -21.00
C GLY A 135 1.05 10.40 -20.71
N THR A 136 0.57 9.59 -21.63
CA THR A 136 -0.64 8.78 -21.44
C THR A 136 -0.49 7.82 -20.25
N ILE A 137 0.64 7.12 -20.12
CA ILE A 137 0.85 6.19 -19.01
C ILE A 137 0.88 6.94 -17.67
N ARG A 138 1.51 8.12 -17.59
CA ARG A 138 1.47 8.96 -16.38
C ARG A 138 0.07 9.46 -16.06
N ALA A 139 -0.71 9.84 -17.08
CA ALA A 139 -2.10 10.27 -16.90
C ALA A 139 -2.98 9.12 -16.36
N ILE A 140 -2.82 7.91 -16.90
CA ILE A 140 -3.50 6.70 -16.42
C ILE A 140 -3.12 6.39 -14.97
N ALA A 141 -1.82 6.48 -14.65
CA ALA A 141 -1.32 6.30 -13.28
C ALA A 141 -1.88 7.34 -12.31
N GLY A 142 -1.90 8.61 -12.71
CA GLY A 142 -2.49 9.70 -11.93
C GLY A 142 -3.98 9.48 -11.69
N GLY A 143 -4.73 9.07 -12.71
CA GLY A 143 -6.16 8.80 -12.61
C GLY A 143 -6.46 7.66 -11.64
N HIS A 144 -5.64 6.61 -11.66
CA HIS A 144 -5.75 5.52 -10.71
C HIS A 144 -5.45 5.96 -9.27
N THR A 145 -4.42 6.78 -9.05
CA THR A 145 -4.12 7.37 -7.73
C THR A 145 -5.27 8.24 -7.20
N ILE A 146 -5.86 9.08 -8.04
CA ILE A 146 -7.02 9.90 -7.66
C ILE A 146 -8.20 9.01 -7.28
N GLY A 147 -8.57 8.05 -8.13
CA GLY A 147 -9.69 7.16 -7.87
C GLY A 147 -9.51 6.31 -6.62
N MET A 148 -8.29 5.79 -6.38
CA MET A 148 -7.99 5.03 -5.16
C MET A 148 -7.96 5.91 -3.90
N THR A 149 -7.59 7.19 -4.01
CA THR A 149 -7.70 8.15 -2.91
C THR A 149 -9.16 8.38 -2.52
N ILE A 150 -10.03 8.56 -3.52
CA ILE A 150 -11.49 8.69 -3.31
C ILE A 150 -12.05 7.40 -2.69
N ALA A 151 -11.63 6.23 -3.17
CA ALA A 151 -12.04 4.93 -2.63
C ALA A 151 -11.64 4.77 -1.15
N ALA A 152 -10.42 5.16 -0.79
CA ALA A 152 -9.96 5.16 0.60
C ALA A 152 -10.81 6.07 1.48
N ILE A 153 -11.09 7.30 1.04
CA ILE A 153 -11.94 8.24 1.79
C ILE A 153 -13.33 7.66 1.97
N ALA A 154 -13.94 7.10 0.91
CA ALA A 154 -15.25 6.47 0.98
C ALA A 154 -15.27 5.29 1.95
N ALA A 155 -14.23 4.44 1.96
CA ALA A 155 -14.08 3.34 2.91
C ALA A 155 -13.95 3.83 4.36
N ILE A 156 -13.10 4.83 4.62
CA ILE A 156 -12.95 5.44 5.95
C ILE A 156 -14.28 5.99 6.44
N VAL A 157 -14.99 6.75 5.60
CA VAL A 157 -16.27 7.36 5.96
C VAL A 157 -17.32 6.28 6.23
N ALA A 158 -17.40 5.24 5.41
CA ALA A 158 -18.34 4.13 5.61
C ALA A 158 -18.07 3.39 6.93
N ILE A 159 -16.80 3.07 7.22
CA ILE A 159 -16.40 2.43 8.48
C ILE A 159 -16.70 3.34 9.66
N HIS A 160 -16.37 4.63 9.56
CA HIS A 160 -16.61 5.61 10.62
C HIS A 160 -18.10 5.74 10.95
N ARG A 161 -18.97 5.72 9.94
CA ARG A 161 -20.42 5.80 10.15
C ARG A 161 -20.98 4.61 10.93
N LEU A 162 -20.40 3.42 10.76
CA LEU A 162 -20.88 2.20 11.43
C LEU A 162 -20.18 1.93 12.78
N THR A 163 -18.93 2.34 12.91
CA THR A 163 -18.08 2.00 14.07
C THR A 163 -17.76 3.20 14.97
N GLY A 164 -18.10 4.42 14.53
CA GLY A 164 -17.68 5.65 15.17
C GLY A 164 -16.17 5.90 15.03
N PRO A 165 -15.59 6.80 15.85
CA PRO A 165 -14.15 7.06 15.84
C PRO A 165 -13.31 5.86 16.31
N GLY A 166 -13.88 4.95 17.10
CA GLY A 166 -13.17 3.80 17.67
C GLY A 166 -12.68 2.78 16.62
N GLY A 167 -13.44 2.56 15.54
CA GLY A 167 -13.08 1.56 14.53
C GLY A 167 -11.95 1.96 13.58
N LEU A 168 -11.58 3.23 13.52
CA LEU A 168 -10.45 3.69 12.70
C LEU A 168 -9.11 3.65 13.46
N GLY A 169 -9.15 3.43 14.78
CA GLY A 169 -7.97 3.51 15.65
C GLY A 169 -7.22 4.84 15.51
N ASN A 170 -5.93 4.82 15.83
CA ASN A 170 -5.06 6.01 15.76
C ASN A 170 -4.50 6.25 14.36
N LEU A 171 -5.31 6.14 13.30
CA LEU A 171 -4.87 6.26 11.90
C LEU A 171 -4.12 7.58 11.63
N LYS A 172 -4.54 8.69 12.25
CA LYS A 172 -3.86 9.99 12.15
C LYS A 172 -2.43 9.95 12.70
N GLU A 173 -2.26 9.30 13.85
CA GLU A 173 -0.97 9.18 14.52
C GLU A 173 -0.03 8.25 13.74
N VAL A 174 -0.57 7.18 13.16
CA VAL A 174 0.15 6.30 12.24
C VAL A 174 0.67 7.11 11.07
N GLY A 175 -0.19 7.90 10.41
CA GLY A 175 0.21 8.79 9.33
C GLY A 175 1.32 9.75 9.76
N LEU A 176 1.10 10.50 10.84
CA LEU A 176 2.03 11.52 11.31
C LEU A 176 3.42 10.97 11.69
N ARG A 177 3.47 9.77 12.28
CA ARG A 177 4.73 9.15 12.71
C ARG A 177 5.44 8.38 11.60
N SER A 178 4.69 7.73 10.70
CA SER A 178 5.29 6.88 9.66
C SER A 178 5.63 7.64 8.38
N LEU A 179 4.87 8.67 8.01
CA LEU A 179 5.13 9.48 6.82
C LEU A 179 6.54 10.09 6.77
N PRO A 180 7.06 10.78 7.80
CA PRO A 180 8.39 11.40 7.71
C PRO A 180 9.51 10.36 7.61
N VAL A 181 9.39 9.26 8.36
CA VAL A 181 10.38 8.16 8.33
C VAL A 181 10.38 7.48 6.96
N LEU A 182 9.20 7.17 6.43
CA LEU A 182 9.08 6.52 5.12
C LEU A 182 9.44 7.47 3.97
N ALA A 183 9.11 8.75 4.06
CA ALA A 183 9.52 9.74 3.08
C ALA A 183 11.05 9.84 3.01
N LEU A 184 11.72 9.93 4.15
CA LEU A 184 13.19 9.94 4.21
C LEU A 184 13.80 8.64 3.69
N ALA A 185 13.29 7.48 4.15
CA ALA A 185 13.76 6.17 3.70
C ALA A 185 13.62 6.01 2.19
N THR A 186 12.45 6.38 1.66
CA THR A 186 12.13 6.31 0.24
C THR A 186 13.02 7.25 -0.57
N ALA A 187 13.22 8.49 -0.12
CA ALA A 187 14.07 9.45 -0.81
C ALA A 187 15.53 8.95 -0.91
N LEU A 188 16.10 8.48 0.21
CA LEU A 188 17.47 7.95 0.25
C LEU A 188 17.61 6.70 -0.62
N ALA A 189 16.71 5.73 -0.45
CA ALA A 189 16.76 4.47 -1.17
C ALA A 189 16.50 4.68 -2.68
N THR A 190 15.56 5.52 -3.07
CA THR A 190 15.29 5.82 -4.50
C THR A 190 16.48 6.51 -5.15
N THR A 191 17.12 7.44 -4.44
CA THR A 191 18.34 8.10 -4.94
C THR A 191 19.46 7.08 -5.15
N ALA A 192 19.76 6.25 -4.16
CA ALA A 192 20.77 5.20 -4.28
C ALA A 192 20.46 4.23 -5.42
N THR A 193 19.19 3.83 -5.53
CA THR A 193 18.74 2.86 -6.52
C THR A 193 18.80 3.43 -7.94
N PHE A 194 18.43 4.69 -8.12
CA PHE A 194 18.57 5.41 -9.39
C PHE A 194 20.04 5.49 -9.84
N TRP A 195 20.94 5.88 -8.93
CA TRP A 195 22.37 5.94 -9.25
C TRP A 195 22.98 4.57 -9.56
N LEU A 196 22.69 3.56 -8.74
CA LEU A 196 23.25 2.22 -8.90
C LEU A 196 22.72 1.50 -10.14
N SER A 197 21.42 1.62 -10.43
CA SER A 197 20.81 0.97 -11.60
C SER A 197 21.24 1.58 -12.94
N GLY A 198 21.84 2.77 -12.93
CA GLY A 198 22.46 3.38 -14.10
C GLY A 198 23.91 2.93 -14.37
N LEU A 199 24.50 2.12 -13.49
CA LEU A 199 25.87 1.63 -13.65
C LEU A 199 25.94 0.41 -14.60
N GLY A 200 27.08 0.24 -15.24
CA GLY A 200 27.37 -0.90 -16.10
C GLY A 200 27.28 -0.57 -17.60
N THR A 201 28.31 -0.96 -18.34
CA THR A 201 28.42 -0.72 -19.79
C THR A 201 28.07 -1.97 -20.61
N THR A 202 28.22 -3.16 -20.02
CA THR A 202 27.90 -4.45 -20.65
C THR A 202 26.62 -5.04 -20.07
N THR A 203 25.94 -5.92 -20.82
CA THR A 203 24.68 -6.55 -20.37
C THR A 203 24.82 -7.24 -19.01
N PHE A 204 25.91 -7.98 -18.81
CA PHE A 204 26.17 -8.66 -17.54
C PHE A 204 26.41 -7.70 -16.37
N THR A 205 27.19 -6.63 -16.59
CA THR A 205 27.46 -5.63 -15.53
C THR A 205 26.22 -4.81 -15.19
N LYS A 206 25.35 -4.52 -16.17
CA LYS A 206 24.04 -3.90 -15.93
C LYS A 206 23.13 -4.78 -15.10
N LEU A 207 23.04 -6.08 -15.39
CA LEU A 207 22.26 -7.02 -14.58
C LEU A 207 22.74 -7.05 -13.12
N LEU A 208 24.05 -7.12 -12.90
CA LEU A 208 24.61 -7.05 -11.55
C LEU A 208 24.32 -5.71 -10.86
N ALA A 209 24.40 -4.61 -11.59
CA ALA A 209 24.08 -3.28 -11.08
C ALA A 209 22.61 -3.16 -10.67
N ILE A 210 21.68 -3.71 -11.47
CA ILE A 210 20.23 -3.75 -11.18
C ILE A 210 19.96 -4.57 -9.92
N VAL A 211 20.54 -5.78 -9.80
CA VAL A 211 20.38 -6.64 -8.62
C VAL A 211 20.99 -5.96 -7.39
N GLY A 212 22.18 -5.39 -7.51
CA GLY A 212 22.84 -4.63 -6.44
C GLY A 212 22.02 -3.43 -6.00
N ALA A 213 21.47 -2.65 -6.94
CA ALA A 213 20.59 -1.52 -6.68
C ALA A 213 19.32 -1.95 -5.93
N ALA A 214 18.71 -3.08 -6.32
CA ALA A 214 17.55 -3.63 -5.65
C ALA A 214 17.87 -4.01 -4.19
N LEU A 215 18.96 -4.73 -3.97
CA LEU A 215 19.40 -5.16 -2.63
C LEU A 215 19.74 -3.96 -1.74
N VAL A 216 20.45 -2.96 -2.27
CA VAL A 216 20.78 -1.73 -1.53
C VAL A 216 19.53 -0.92 -1.23
N GLY A 217 18.62 -0.77 -2.19
CA GLY A 217 17.35 -0.06 -1.99
C GLY A 217 16.50 -0.70 -0.90
N ILE A 218 16.35 -2.03 -0.93
CA ILE A 218 15.66 -2.79 0.11
C ILE A 218 16.39 -2.68 1.46
N GLY A 219 17.72 -2.79 1.46
CA GLY A 219 18.56 -2.69 2.65
C GLY A 219 18.47 -1.33 3.33
N ILE A 220 18.49 -0.23 2.57
CA ILE A 220 18.31 1.13 3.10
C ILE A 220 16.89 1.29 3.65
N LEU A 221 15.87 0.86 2.91
CA LEU A 221 14.49 0.95 3.35
C LEU A 221 14.27 0.17 4.66
N ALA A 222 14.72 -1.08 4.72
CA ALA A 222 14.65 -1.92 5.91
C ALA A 222 15.48 -1.33 7.07
N GLY A 223 16.71 -0.90 6.80
CA GLY A 223 17.61 -0.33 7.80
C GLY A 223 17.06 0.97 8.42
N VAL A 224 16.51 1.87 7.62
CA VAL A 224 15.87 3.11 8.10
C VAL A 224 14.61 2.79 8.90
N ILE A 225 13.76 1.87 8.43
CA ILE A 225 12.58 1.42 9.17
C ILE A 225 12.98 0.77 10.50
N MET A 226 14.04 -0.03 10.54
CA MET A 226 14.50 -0.70 11.75
C MET A 226 15.17 0.24 12.75
N THR A 227 15.93 1.23 12.28
CA THR A 227 16.67 2.17 13.13
C THR A 227 15.79 3.33 13.64
N LEU A 228 15.04 3.98 12.76
CA LEU A 228 14.17 5.12 13.08
C LEU A 228 12.74 4.68 13.45
N GLY A 229 12.24 3.59 12.86
CA GLY A 229 10.92 3.04 13.16
C GLY A 229 10.86 2.18 14.43
N ARG A 230 11.99 1.96 15.11
CA ARG A 230 12.15 1.10 16.31
C ARG A 230 11.19 1.41 17.45
N LYS A 231 10.64 2.63 17.53
CA LYS A 231 9.69 3.02 18.59
C LYS A 231 8.20 2.85 18.24
N THR A 232 7.81 2.70 16.97
CA THR A 232 6.38 2.72 16.61
C THR A 232 6.01 1.75 15.50
N VAL A 233 6.75 1.73 14.38
CA VAL A 233 6.42 0.88 13.23
C VAL A 233 6.84 -0.57 13.50
N VAL A 234 8.07 -0.76 13.98
CA VAL A 234 8.62 -2.09 14.29
C VAL A 234 7.94 -2.70 15.51
N LYS A 235 7.59 -1.91 16.54
CA LYS A 235 6.85 -2.41 17.71
C LYS A 235 5.47 -2.95 17.30
N THR A 236 4.77 -2.27 16.40
CA THR A 236 3.45 -2.68 15.89
C THR A 236 3.53 -3.90 14.96
N LEU A 237 4.58 -4.01 14.15
CA LEU A 237 4.83 -5.17 13.28
C LEU A 237 5.33 -6.39 14.07
N MET A 238 6.25 -6.22 15.01
CA MET A 238 6.78 -7.31 15.85
C MET A 238 5.73 -7.81 16.83
N SER A 239 4.88 -6.94 17.41
CA SER A 239 3.73 -7.43 18.18
C SER A 239 2.79 -8.24 17.29
N SER A 240 2.59 -7.86 16.02
CA SER A 240 1.77 -8.62 15.09
C SER A 240 2.32 -10.00 14.74
N LEU A 241 3.64 -10.13 14.63
CA LEU A 241 4.28 -11.43 14.38
C LEU A 241 4.27 -12.29 15.64
N SER A 242 4.57 -11.68 16.81
CA SER A 242 4.55 -12.37 18.11
C SER A 242 3.15 -12.87 18.49
N ASP A 243 2.10 -12.07 18.26
CA ASP A 243 0.70 -12.47 18.51
C ASP A 243 0.26 -13.59 17.56
N ALA A 244 0.74 -13.57 16.31
CA ALA A 244 0.43 -14.62 15.34
C ALA A 244 1.13 -15.93 15.74
N THR A 245 2.42 -15.90 16.07
CA THR A 245 3.15 -17.09 16.53
C THR A 245 2.61 -17.65 17.84
N ALA A 246 2.22 -16.81 18.80
CA ALA A 246 1.65 -17.28 20.06
C ALA A 246 0.29 -17.99 19.86
N LYS A 247 -0.55 -17.50 18.94
CA LYS A 247 -1.80 -18.18 18.58
C LYS A 247 -1.55 -19.53 17.88
N PHE A 248 -0.53 -19.61 17.03
CA PHE A 248 -0.15 -20.88 16.39
C PHE A 248 0.40 -21.90 17.40
N GLU A 249 1.08 -21.47 18.45
CA GLU A 249 1.56 -22.36 19.53
C GLU A 249 0.41 -22.85 20.43
N GLU A 250 -0.55 -22.00 20.80
CA GLU A 250 -1.73 -22.41 21.57
C GLU A 250 -2.59 -23.44 20.80
N GLU A 251 -2.82 -23.23 19.49
CA GLU A 251 -3.61 -24.15 18.66
C GLU A 251 -2.90 -25.51 18.43
N SER A 252 -1.57 -25.55 18.57
CA SER A 252 -0.78 -26.79 18.44
C SER A 252 -0.70 -27.62 19.73
N HIS A 253 -1.03 -27.03 20.88
CA HIS A 253 -1.01 -27.69 22.18
C HIS A 253 -2.37 -28.25 22.61
N ASP A 254 -3.45 -27.81 21.97
CA ASP A 254 -4.83 -28.30 22.17
C ASP A 254 -5.25 -29.40 21.16
N GLN A 255 -4.31 -29.88 20.32
CA GLN A 255 -4.44 -31.12 19.53
C GLN A 255 -3.57 -32.24 20.10
#